data_AF-A0A8X6WKX8-F1
#
_entry.id   AF-A0A8X6WKX8-F1
#
_cell.length_a   1.000
_cell.length_b   1.000
_cell.length_c   1.000
_cell.angle_alpha   90.00
_cell.angle_beta   90.00
_cell.angle_gamma   90.00
#
_symmetry.space_group_name_H-M   'P 1'
#
loop_
_entity.id
_entity.type
_entity.pdbx_description
1 polymer ?
#
loop_
_entity_poly.entity_id
_entity_poly.type
_entity_poly.pdbx_seq_one_letter_code
_entity_poly.pdbx_strand_id
1 'polypeptide(L)'
;MVSEVVSYRVLKTEVNKEKIWFFLQFFFDKSKNASPGAEITNGVYGANTVTANYVQVWFRRFRSGIFDVKDAPHTGRSVVKNVDKITEIIKVDRLVNSRSIAQGLNIDHKTVLSHLRKIEFKKKLHVWVPHQ
;
A
#
# COMPACT_ATOMS: atom_id res chain seq x y z
N MET A 1 14.20 12.42 -13.84
CA MET A 1 14.30 11.10 -13.17
C MET A 1 13.35 11.09 -12.01
N VAL A 2 12.63 9.98 -11.86
CA VAL A 2 11.38 9.83 -11.13
C VAL A 2 11.56 9.83 -9.61
N SER A 3 10.78 10.70 -8.96
CA SER A 3 10.11 10.56 -7.67
C SER A 3 10.74 9.59 -6.66
N GLU A 4 11.49 10.13 -5.72
CA GLU A 4 11.73 9.48 -4.44
C GLU A 4 10.46 9.59 -3.59
N VAL A 5 9.80 8.45 -3.44
CA VAL A 5 8.72 8.23 -2.49
C VAL A 5 9.31 8.48 -1.10
N VAL A 6 8.93 9.61 -0.50
CA VAL A 6 9.22 9.94 0.90
C VAL A 6 8.50 8.92 1.78
N SER A 7 9.16 7.79 1.97
CA SER A 7 8.87 6.85 3.04
C SER A 7 9.10 7.61 4.34
N TYR A 8 8.02 7.93 5.04
CA TYR A 8 8.08 8.50 6.38
C TYR A 8 8.84 7.51 7.27
N ARG A 9 10.16 7.72 7.38
CA ARG A 9 11.03 7.05 8.34
C ARG A 9 10.50 7.40 9.73
N VAL A 10 9.63 6.53 10.25
CA VAL A 10 9.41 6.38 11.69
C VAL A 10 10.77 6.02 12.26
N LEU A 11 11.36 6.97 12.98
CA LEU A 11 12.68 6.82 13.57
C LEU A 11 12.68 5.63 14.52
N LYS A 12 13.72 4.81 14.41
CA LYS A 12 14.07 3.69 15.28
C LYS A 12 13.79 4.01 16.75
N THR A 13 12.68 3.50 17.27
CA THR A 13 12.45 3.32 18.71
C THR A 13 11.65 2.03 18.86
N GLU A 14 11.94 1.22 19.86
CA GLU A 14 11.28 -0.06 20.19
C GLU A 14 9.81 0.13 20.65
N VAL A 15 9.22 1.30 20.38
CA VAL A 15 7.90 1.69 20.85
C VAL A 15 6.87 1.31 19.78
N ASN A 16 5.95 0.42 20.14
CA ASN A 16 4.84 0.03 19.28
C ASN A 16 3.99 1.27 18.90
N LYS A 17 3.79 1.50 17.59
CA LYS A 17 2.97 2.57 17.01
C LYS A 17 1.57 2.64 17.65
N GLU A 18 1.00 1.50 18.03
CA GLU A 18 -0.30 1.42 18.70
C GLU A 18 -0.27 2.09 20.08
N LYS A 19 0.80 1.91 20.87
CA LYS A 19 0.94 2.53 22.19
C LYS A 19 0.97 4.05 22.10
N ILE A 20 1.74 4.57 21.14
CA ILE A 20 1.80 6.02 20.85
C ILE A 20 0.41 6.53 20.44
N TRP A 21 -0.31 5.76 19.62
CA TRP A 21 -1.66 6.11 19.18
C TRP A 21 -2.65 6.16 20.36
N PHE A 22 -2.71 5.12 21.20
CA PHE A 22 -3.59 5.09 22.37
C PHE A 22 -3.32 6.26 23.31
N PHE A 23 -2.05 6.59 23.49
CA PHE A 23 -1.63 7.72 24.30
C PHE A 23 -2.13 9.04 23.69
N LEU A 24 -1.95 9.27 22.38
CA LEU A 24 -2.46 10.46 21.71
C LEU A 24 -4.00 10.56 21.76
N GLN A 25 -4.71 9.44 21.66
CA GLN A 25 -6.16 9.38 21.81
C GLN A 25 -6.59 9.81 23.23
N PHE A 26 -5.93 9.28 24.26
CA PHE A 26 -6.17 9.68 25.65
C PHE A 26 -5.97 11.18 25.86
N PHE A 27 -4.93 11.78 25.28
CA PHE A 27 -4.71 13.22 25.35
C PHE A 27 -5.73 14.04 24.58
N PHE A 28 -6.21 13.53 23.45
CA PHE A 28 -7.29 14.16 22.70
C PHE A 28 -8.59 14.20 23.50
N ASP A 29 -8.94 13.10 24.18
CA ASP A 29 -10.13 13.02 25.03
C ASP A 29 -10.04 13.96 26.24
N LYS A 30 -8.83 14.12 26.80
CA LYS A 30 -8.54 15.05 27.91
C LYS A 30 -8.44 16.51 27.47
N SER A 31 -7.96 16.77 26.26
CA SER A 31 -7.66 18.12 25.79
C SER A 31 -7.86 18.22 24.27
N LYS A 32 -8.73 19.12 23.83
CA LYS A 32 -8.99 19.34 22.38
C LYS A 32 -7.81 19.99 21.65
N ASN A 33 -6.69 20.28 22.31
CA ASN A 33 -5.53 21.02 21.80
C ASN A 33 -4.35 20.10 21.52
N ALA A 34 -3.77 20.20 20.31
CA ALA A 34 -2.73 19.29 19.83
C ALA A 34 -1.31 19.62 20.32
N SER A 35 -1.04 20.89 20.66
CA SER A 35 0.32 21.35 20.99
C SER A 35 0.90 20.67 22.25
N PRO A 36 0.16 20.55 23.38
CA PRO A 36 0.66 19.81 24.54
C PRO A 36 0.87 18.32 24.26
N GLY A 37 0.11 17.74 23.33
CA GLY A 37 0.15 16.31 23.04
C GLY A 37 1.52 15.83 22.53
N ALA A 38 2.21 16.64 21.71
CA ALA A 38 3.53 16.27 21.18
C ALA A 38 4.62 16.32 22.26
N GLU A 39 4.63 17.37 23.09
CA GLU A 39 5.60 17.54 24.17
C GLU A 39 5.46 16.45 25.22
N ILE A 40 4.23 16.14 25.64
CA ILE A 40 3.97 15.10 26.65
C ILE A 40 4.32 13.70 26.11
N THR A 41 3.98 13.42 24.85
CA THR A 41 4.31 12.13 24.22
C THR A 41 5.83 11.92 24.13
N ASN A 42 6.56 12.97 23.74
CA ASN A 42 8.03 12.91 23.71
C ASN A 42 8.64 12.84 25.12
N GLY A 43 8.00 13.43 26.13
CA GLY A 43 8.41 13.26 27.53
C GLY A 43 8.30 11.81 28.03
N VAL A 44 7.28 11.06 27.59
CA VAL A 44 7.03 9.68 28.03
C VAL A 44 7.83 8.65 27.24
N TYR A 45 7.91 8.79 25.92
CA TYR A 45 8.50 7.77 25.04
C TYR A 45 9.91 8.12 24.53
N GLY A 46 10.39 9.34 24.79
CA GLY A 46 11.70 9.82 24.38
C GLY A 46 11.64 11.06 23.50
N ALA A 47 12.72 11.85 23.54
CA ALA A 47 12.83 13.03 22.70
C ALA A 47 12.69 12.65 21.21
N ASN A 48 11.88 13.42 20.48
CA ASN A 48 11.62 13.21 19.04
C ASN A 48 10.89 11.89 18.68
N THR A 49 10.19 11.23 19.61
CA THR A 49 9.34 10.07 19.29
C THR A 49 8.25 10.43 18.28
N VAL A 50 7.59 11.58 18.46
CA VAL A 50 6.57 12.11 17.55
C VAL A 50 6.87 13.55 17.16
N THR A 51 6.54 13.89 15.92
CA THR A 51 6.62 15.26 15.41
C THR A 51 5.30 15.98 15.68
N ALA A 52 5.36 17.31 15.84
CA ALA A 52 4.15 18.12 16.01
C ALA A 52 3.16 17.94 14.84
N ASN A 53 3.66 17.80 13.61
CA ASN A 53 2.85 17.54 12.43
C ASN A 53 2.11 16.18 12.52
N TYR A 54 2.78 15.13 13.00
CA TYR A 54 2.15 13.82 13.21
C TYR A 54 0.98 13.92 14.19
N VAL A 55 1.18 14.60 15.33
CA VAL A 55 0.13 14.80 16.34
C VAL A 55 -1.04 15.60 15.77
N GLN A 56 -0.77 16.67 15.02
CA GLN A 56 -1.82 17.47 14.38
C GLN A 56 -2.65 16.67 13.38
N VAL A 57 -2.03 15.83 12.56
CA VAL A 57 -2.74 14.97 11.59
C VAL A 57 -3.68 14.01 12.32
N TRP A 58 -3.22 13.37 13.40
CA TRP A 58 -4.06 12.49 14.20
C TRP A 58 -5.19 13.24 14.90
N PHE A 59 -4.93 14.42 15.47
CA PHE A 59 -5.98 15.23 16.09
C PHE A 59 -7.04 15.67 15.07
N ARG A 60 -6.68 15.93 13.81
CA ARG A 60 -7.66 16.16 12.73
C ARG A 60 -8.50 14.91 12.46
N ARG A 61 -7.88 13.73 12.41
CA ARG A 61 -8.58 12.45 12.23
C ARG A 61 -9.56 12.15 13.37
N PHE A 62 -9.16 12.37 14.61
CA PHE A 62 -10.01 12.18 15.79
C PHE A 62 -11.23 13.11 15.76
N ARG A 63 -11.05 14.38 15.34
CA ARG A 63 -12.18 15.31 15.12
C ARG A 63 -13.14 14.85 14.02
N SER A 64 -12.65 14.10 13.03
CA SER A 64 -13.46 13.46 11.99
C SER A 64 -14.06 12.12 12.42
N GLY A 65 -13.85 11.69 13.67
CA GLY A 65 -14.36 10.40 14.17
C GLY A 65 -13.60 9.16 13.66
N ILE A 66 -12.40 9.35 13.10
CA ILE A 66 -11.56 8.26 12.59
C ILE A 66 -10.60 7.83 13.70
N PHE A 67 -10.88 6.67 14.29
CA PHE A 67 -10.12 6.09 15.41
C PHE A 67 -9.34 4.83 15.04
N ASP A 68 -9.29 4.43 13.78
CA ASP A 68 -8.51 3.25 13.40
C ASP A 68 -7.01 3.59 13.31
N VAL A 69 -6.20 2.80 14.01
CA VAL A 69 -4.72 2.87 13.96
C VAL A 69 -4.21 2.26 12.68
N LYS A 70 -4.95 1.29 12.14
CA LYS A 70 -4.56 0.57 10.94
C LYS A 70 -4.65 1.52 9.77
N ASP A 71 -3.54 1.61 9.05
CA ASP A 71 -3.54 2.35 7.81
C ASP A 71 -4.54 1.66 6.88
N ALA A 72 -5.47 2.45 6.33
CA ALA A 72 -6.39 1.95 5.32
C ALA A 72 -5.57 1.26 4.21
N PRO A 73 -6.10 0.19 3.60
CA PRO A 73 -5.44 -0.44 2.46
C PRO A 73 -5.13 0.66 1.45
N HIS A 74 -3.84 0.79 1.12
CA HIS A 74 -3.38 1.90 0.30
C HIS A 74 -4.11 1.84 -1.03
N THR A 75 -4.79 2.94 -1.40
CA THR A 75 -5.46 3.12 -2.70
C THR A 75 -4.45 3.33 -3.83
N GLY A 76 -3.38 2.53 -3.83
CA GLY A 76 -2.45 2.45 -4.95
C GLY A 76 -3.13 1.85 -6.18
N ARG A 77 -2.37 1.72 -7.28
CA ARG A 77 -2.85 1.13 -8.53
C ARG A 77 -3.45 -0.26 -8.24
N SER A 78 -4.71 -0.48 -8.63
CA SER A 78 -5.44 -1.72 -8.31
C SER A 78 -4.79 -2.94 -8.97
N VAL A 79 -3.83 -3.55 -8.28
CA VAL A 79 -3.12 -4.76 -8.74
C VAL A 79 -4.11 -5.90 -8.97
N VAL A 80 -5.12 -6.03 -8.09
CA VAL A 80 -6.14 -7.08 -8.14
C VAL A 80 -6.96 -7.01 -9.44
N LYS A 81 -7.51 -5.84 -9.78
CA LYS A 81 -8.32 -5.64 -11.00
C LYS A 81 -7.57 -5.97 -12.30
N ASN A 82 -6.25 -5.79 -12.32
CA ASN A 82 -5.44 -6.12 -13.50
C ASN A 82 -5.17 -7.63 -13.60
N VAL A 83 -4.99 -8.32 -12.46
CA VAL A 83 -4.81 -9.78 -12.43
C VAL A 83 -6.07 -10.47 -12.95
N ASP A 84 -7.25 -10.08 -12.47
CA ASP A 84 -8.51 -10.70 -12.89
C ASP A 84 -8.71 -10.59 -14.41
N LYS A 85 -8.54 -9.39 -14.96
CA LYS A 85 -8.64 -9.14 -16.41
C LYS A 85 -7.65 -9.94 -17.25
N ILE A 86 -6.39 -10.05 -16.79
CA ILE A 86 -5.38 -10.87 -17.49
C ILE A 86 -5.79 -12.35 -17.46
N THR A 87 -6.31 -12.83 -16.32
CA THR A 87 -6.75 -14.23 -16.22
C THR A 87 -7.98 -14.53 -17.09
N GLU A 88 -8.92 -13.60 -17.24
CA GLU A 88 -10.06 -13.74 -18.15
C GLU A 88 -9.63 -13.88 -19.61
N ILE A 89 -8.72 -13.02 -20.09
CA ILE A 89 -8.23 -13.07 -21.47
C ILE A 89 -7.55 -14.42 -21.75
N ILE A 90 -6.74 -14.94 -20.81
CA ILE A 90 -6.05 -16.23 -20.94
C ILE A 90 -7.03 -17.41 -20.91
N LYS A 91 -8.12 -17.31 -20.14
CA LYS A 91 -9.17 -18.35 -20.12
C LYS A 91 -9.90 -18.44 -21.46
N VAL A 92 -10.15 -17.31 -22.10
CA VAL A 92 -10.81 -17.24 -23.42
C VAL A 92 -9.87 -17.71 -24.52
N ASP A 93 -8.63 -17.21 -24.54
CA ASP A 93 -7.61 -17.59 -25.51
C ASP A 93 -6.27 -17.88 -24.84
N ARG A 94 -5.89 -19.16 -24.78
CA ARG A 94 -4.63 -19.61 -24.18
C ARG A 94 -3.41 -19.28 -25.04
N LEU A 95 -3.58 -18.90 -26.30
CA LEU A 95 -2.49 -18.62 -27.24
C LEU A 95 -2.15 -17.15 -27.36
N VAL A 96 -2.94 -16.29 -26.72
CA VAL A 96 -2.77 -14.84 -26.71
C VAL A 96 -1.35 -14.44 -26.31
N ASN A 97 -0.78 -13.47 -27.03
CA ASN A 97 0.53 -12.94 -26.72
C ASN A 97 0.45 -11.94 -25.55
N SER A 98 1.43 -12.01 -24.64
CA SER A 98 1.59 -11.05 -23.53
C SER A 98 1.62 -9.59 -23.99
N ARG A 99 2.16 -9.29 -25.18
CA ARG A 99 2.16 -7.94 -25.76
C ARG A 99 0.78 -7.48 -26.22
N SER A 100 -0.02 -8.40 -26.78
CA SER A 100 -1.40 -8.13 -27.18
C SER A 100 -2.30 -7.89 -25.96
N ILE A 101 -2.09 -8.65 -24.87
CA ILE A 101 -2.75 -8.40 -23.58
C ILE A 101 -2.40 -6.99 -23.07
N ALA A 102 -1.12 -6.62 -23.09
CA ALA A 102 -0.66 -5.30 -22.64
C ALA A 102 -1.34 -4.16 -23.40
N GLN A 103 -1.44 -4.30 -24.73
CA GLN A 103 -2.14 -3.34 -25.60
C GLN A 103 -3.65 -3.29 -25.30
N GLY A 104 -4.32 -4.44 -25.21
CA GLY A 104 -5.76 -4.51 -24.96
C GLY A 104 -6.18 -3.97 -23.58
N LEU A 105 -5.29 -4.09 -22.59
CA LEU A 105 -5.52 -3.60 -21.24
C LEU A 105 -4.90 -2.22 -20.96
N ASN A 106 -4.20 -1.63 -21.93
CA ASN A 106 -3.44 -0.38 -21.81
C ASN A 106 -2.55 -0.34 -20.55
N ILE A 107 -1.80 -1.42 -20.32
CA ILE A 107 -0.87 -1.58 -19.21
C ILE A 107 0.52 -1.89 -19.73
N ASP A 108 1.54 -1.55 -18.94
CA ASP A 108 2.92 -1.83 -19.33
C ASP A 108 3.18 -3.34 -19.47
N HIS A 109 3.95 -3.71 -20.50
CA HIS A 109 4.23 -5.12 -20.81
C HIS A 109 4.96 -5.84 -19.67
N LYS A 110 5.84 -5.16 -18.92
CA LYS A 110 6.52 -5.77 -17.75
C LYS A 110 5.52 -6.07 -16.63
N THR A 111 4.47 -5.26 -16.50
CA THR A 111 3.39 -5.50 -15.53
C THR A 111 2.62 -6.77 -15.85
N VAL A 112 2.31 -7.01 -17.14
CA VAL A 112 1.70 -8.27 -17.61
C VAL A 112 2.59 -9.46 -17.29
N LEU A 113 3.88 -9.39 -17.62
CA LEU A 113 4.84 -10.48 -17.34
C LEU A 113 4.98 -10.76 -15.84
N SER A 114 4.97 -9.72 -15.00
CA SER A 114 4.98 -9.86 -13.54
C SER A 114 3.73 -10.61 -13.06
N HIS A 115 2.56 -10.26 -13.57
CA HIS A 115 1.30 -10.93 -13.23
C HIS A 115 1.26 -12.38 -13.71
N LEU A 116 1.66 -12.65 -14.95
CA LEU A 116 1.77 -14.02 -15.49
C LEU A 116 2.66 -14.92 -14.61
N ARG A 117 3.78 -14.36 -14.11
CA ARG A 117 4.67 -15.07 -13.18
C ARG A 117 4.01 -15.36 -11.83
N LYS A 118 3.24 -14.41 -11.30
CA LYS A 118 2.52 -14.59 -10.02
C LYS A 118 1.43 -15.66 -10.09
N ILE A 119 0.76 -15.80 -11.24
CA ILE A 119 -0.25 -16.85 -11.48
C ILE A 119 0.35 -18.15 -12.01
N GLU A 120 1.68 -18.27 -11.99
CA GLU A 120 2.46 -19.43 -12.48
C GLU A 120 2.15 -19.85 -13.93
N PHE A 121 1.62 -18.94 -14.75
CA PHE A 121 1.29 -19.24 -16.13
C PHE A 121 2.55 -19.27 -16.98
N LYS A 122 2.82 -20.43 -17.60
CA LYS A 122 3.94 -20.63 -18.53
C LYS A 122 3.41 -21.01 -19.90
N LYS A 123 3.84 -20.30 -20.94
CA LYS A 123 3.54 -20.67 -22.32
C LYS A 123 4.32 -21.95 -22.64
N LYS A 124 3.60 -23.02 -23.02
CA LYS A 124 4.18 -24.22 -23.62
C LYS A 124 4.04 -24.12 -25.13
N LEU A 125 5.06 -24.55 -25.86
CA LEU A 125 4.97 -24.68 -27.32
C LEU A 125 4.06 -25.86 -27.67
N HIS A 126 3.42 -25.78 -28.83
CA HIS A 126 2.62 -26.88 -29.35
C HIS A 126 3.51 -28.08 -29.67
N VAL A 127 2.96 -29.28 -29.48
CA VAL A 127 3.60 -30.52 -29.90
C VAL A 127 3.61 -30.56 -31.43
N TRP A 128 4.78 -30.82 -32.02
CA TRP A 128 4.90 -30.97 -33.47
C TRP A 128 4.17 -32.23 -33.93
N VAL A 129 3.26 -32.08 -34.90
CA VAL A 129 2.52 -33.19 -35.51
C VAL A 129 3.03 -33.37 -36.94
N PRO A 130 3.60 -34.53 -37.31
CA PRO A 130 4.02 -34.80 -38.68
C PRO A 130 2.81 -34.76 -39.62
N HIS A 131 2.94 -34.06 -40.73
CA HIS A 131 1.97 -34.09 -41.82
C HIS A 131 2.19 -35.37 -42.66
N GLN A 132 1.11 -35.96 -43.17
CA GLN A 132 1.18 -37.05 -44.16
C GLN A 132 1.44 -36.52 -45.57
#